data_AF-A0A526RZN3-F1
#
_entry.id   AF-A0A526RZN3-F1
#
_cell.length_a   1.000
_cell.length_b   1.000
_cell.length_c   1.000
_cell.angle_alpha   90.00
_cell.angle_beta   90.00
_cell.angle_gamma   90.00
#
_symmetry.space_group_name_H-M   'P 1'
#
loop_
_entity.id
_entity.type
_entity.pdbx_description
1 polymer ?
#
loop_
_entity_poly.entity_id
_entity_poly.type
_entity_poly.pdbx_seq_one_letter_code
_entity_poly.pdbx_strand_id
1 'polypeptide(L)'
;MDMRTPTELNAPEATTPMPFGGAVTPMMEQYIEIKAANPDSLLFYRMGDFYELFFDDAEKASRALGIVLTRRGKHQGHDIPMCGVPVHAADDYLQKLIAQGFRVAVCEQIEDPAEAKKRGAKSVVRRDVVRLVTPGTITEEELLAPSESSFLMALGRVKGGAEHAFALAWIEIST
;
A
#
# COMPACT_ATOMS: atom_id res chain seq x y z
N MET A 1 -39.03 -41.71 -49.80
CA MET A 1 -39.67 -41.49 -48.49
C MET A 1 -38.54 -41.38 -47.48
N ASP A 2 -38.40 -40.18 -46.92
CA ASP A 2 -37.43 -39.79 -45.90
C ASP A 2 -37.24 -40.81 -44.78
N MET A 3 -36.01 -40.92 -44.29
CA MET A 3 -35.71 -40.78 -42.85
C MET A 3 -34.21 -40.57 -42.62
N ARG A 4 -33.82 -39.29 -42.66
CA ARG A 4 -32.88 -38.56 -41.79
C ARG A 4 -31.85 -39.41 -41.02
N THR A 5 -30.59 -39.30 -41.46
CA THR A 5 -29.40 -39.64 -40.67
C THR A 5 -29.28 -38.69 -39.46
N PRO A 6 -28.91 -39.16 -38.25
CA PRO A 6 -28.83 -38.30 -37.07
C PRO A 6 -27.68 -37.31 -37.18
N THR A 7 -28.00 -36.04 -36.89
CA THR A 7 -27.08 -34.93 -36.71
C THR A 7 -26.00 -35.27 -35.68
N GLU A 8 -24.73 -35.28 -36.10
CA GLU A 8 -23.60 -35.23 -35.17
C GLU A 8 -23.72 -33.94 -34.36
N LEU A 9 -23.98 -34.08 -33.06
CA LEU A 9 -23.86 -32.97 -32.12
C LEU A 9 -22.41 -32.51 -32.15
N ASN A 10 -22.24 -31.28 -32.62
CA ASN A 10 -21.01 -30.51 -32.55
C ASN A 10 -20.46 -30.56 -31.11
N ALA A 11 -19.41 -31.34 -30.88
CA ALA A 11 -18.66 -31.25 -29.63
C ALA A 11 -18.03 -29.85 -29.57
N PRO A 12 -18.06 -29.15 -28.43
CA PRO A 12 -17.39 -27.86 -28.34
C PRO A 12 -15.89 -28.12 -28.55
N GLU A 13 -15.33 -27.51 -29.59
CA GLU A 13 -13.88 -27.40 -29.77
C GLU A 13 -13.30 -26.99 -28.42
N ALA A 14 -12.43 -27.84 -27.87
CA ALA A 14 -11.73 -27.55 -26.64
C ALA A 14 -10.93 -26.26 -26.88
N THR A 15 -11.42 -25.15 -26.34
CA THR A 15 -10.73 -23.87 -26.37
C THR A 15 -9.42 -24.07 -25.64
N THR A 16 -8.33 -24.24 -26.40
CA THR A 16 -6.97 -24.15 -25.89
C THR A 16 -6.90 -22.86 -25.08
N PRO A 17 -6.61 -22.90 -23.76
CA PRO A 17 -6.50 -21.68 -23.01
C PRO A 17 -5.33 -20.89 -23.60
N MET A 18 -5.64 -19.75 -24.23
CA MET A 18 -4.62 -18.79 -24.60
C MET A 18 -3.88 -18.40 -23.32
N PRO A 19 -2.54 -18.23 -23.36
CA PRO A 19 -1.78 -17.89 -22.17
C PRO A 19 -2.33 -16.58 -21.59
N PHE A 20 -2.84 -16.63 -20.36
CA PHE A 20 -3.25 -15.45 -19.60
C PHE A 20 -2.05 -14.50 -19.49
N GLY A 21 -2.11 -13.42 -20.25
CA GLY A 21 -1.09 -12.39 -20.26
C GLY A 21 -1.14 -11.58 -18.96
N GLY A 22 -0.14 -11.79 -18.11
CA GLY A 22 0.24 -10.84 -17.06
C GLY A 22 0.38 -11.46 -15.68
N ALA A 23 1.32 -12.38 -15.49
CA ALA A 23 1.76 -12.72 -14.14
C ALA A 23 2.21 -11.43 -13.42
N VAL A 24 1.70 -11.22 -12.21
CA VAL A 24 2.07 -10.08 -11.37
C VAL A 24 3.58 -10.15 -11.17
N THR A 25 4.29 -9.04 -11.37
CA THR A 25 5.74 -9.07 -11.13
C THR A 25 5.98 -9.39 -9.66
N PRO A 26 7.03 -10.14 -9.29
CA PRO A 26 7.30 -10.47 -7.88
C PRO A 26 7.40 -9.24 -6.97
N MET A 27 7.78 -8.09 -7.52
CA MET A 27 7.79 -6.80 -6.81
C MET A 27 6.37 -6.34 -6.47
N MET A 28 5.46 -6.44 -7.44
CA MET A 28 4.08 -6.02 -7.28
C MET A 28 3.27 -7.00 -6.41
N GLU A 29 3.61 -8.30 -6.42
CA GLU A 29 3.07 -9.27 -5.46
C GLU A 29 3.42 -8.86 -4.02
N GLN A 30 4.70 -8.56 -3.77
CA GLN A 30 5.17 -8.09 -2.46
C GLN A 30 4.49 -6.76 -2.06
N TYR A 31 4.32 -5.82 -2.99
CA TYR A 31 3.61 -4.57 -2.73
C TYR A 31 2.16 -4.82 -2.28
N ILE A 32 1.42 -5.66 -3.02
CA ILE A 32 0.02 -5.98 -2.72
C ILE A 32 -0.10 -6.67 -1.35
N GLU A 33 0.81 -7.59 -1.03
CA GLU A 33 0.84 -8.26 0.27
C GLU A 33 1.05 -7.28 1.43
N ILE A 34 2.06 -6.41 1.33
CA ILE A 34 2.35 -5.40 2.37
C ILE A 34 1.20 -4.40 2.49
N LYS A 35 0.60 -3.99 1.37
CA LYS A 35 -0.56 -3.11 1.35
C LYS A 35 -1.79 -3.76 1.98
N ALA A 36 -2.02 -5.05 1.76
CA ALA A 36 -3.13 -5.78 2.38
C ALA A 36 -2.99 -5.84 3.92
N ALA A 37 -1.76 -5.87 4.45
CA ALA A 37 -1.50 -5.75 5.88
C ALA A 37 -1.67 -4.32 6.42
N ASN A 38 -1.71 -3.30 5.55
CA ASN A 38 -1.81 -1.88 5.90
C ASN A 38 -2.89 -1.16 5.06
N PRO A 39 -4.16 -1.60 5.11
CA PRO A 39 -5.19 -1.17 4.16
C PRO A 39 -5.53 0.33 4.27
N ASP A 40 -5.49 0.89 5.48
CA ASP A 40 -5.91 2.27 5.79
C ASP A 40 -4.79 3.32 5.66
N SER A 41 -3.62 2.92 5.19
CA SER A 41 -2.43 3.78 5.11
C SER A 41 -1.92 3.87 3.68
N LEU A 42 -1.51 5.06 3.23
CA LEU A 42 -0.69 5.19 2.03
C LEU A 42 0.61 4.40 2.23
N LEU A 43 0.99 3.58 1.26
CA LEU A 43 2.21 2.78 1.34
C LEU A 43 3.35 3.47 0.58
N PHE A 44 4.28 4.08 1.33
CA PHE A 44 5.56 4.55 0.82
C PHE A 44 6.48 3.34 0.61
N TYR A 45 6.47 2.78 -0.61
CA TYR A 45 7.23 1.58 -0.93
C TYR A 45 8.60 1.94 -1.49
N ARG A 46 9.68 1.67 -0.73
CA ARG A 46 11.03 2.08 -1.13
C ARG A 46 11.53 1.34 -2.36
N MET A 47 11.87 2.12 -3.38
CA MET A 47 12.46 1.69 -4.63
C MET A 47 13.69 2.54 -4.94
N GLY A 48 14.85 2.10 -4.44
CA GLY A 48 16.10 2.87 -4.58
C GLY A 48 16.03 4.16 -3.78
N ASP A 49 16.09 5.28 -4.48
CA ASP A 49 16.07 6.65 -3.97
C ASP A 49 14.67 7.30 -3.98
N PHE A 50 13.63 6.54 -4.30
CA PHE A 50 12.23 6.98 -4.23
C PHE A 50 11.38 6.09 -3.32
N TYR A 51 10.37 6.69 -2.71
CA TYR A 51 9.17 6.01 -2.26
C TYR A 51 8.16 6.06 -3.40
N GLU A 52 7.83 4.89 -3.96
CA GLU A 52 6.80 4.76 -4.99
C GLU A 52 5.47 4.34 -4.34
N LEU A 53 4.38 4.94 -4.79
CA LEU A 53 3.01 4.55 -4.46
C LEU A 53 2.32 4.05 -5.73
N PHE A 54 1.43 3.07 -5.62
CA PHE A 54 0.72 2.48 -6.75
C PHE A 54 -0.79 2.51 -6.56
N PHE A 55 -1.54 2.30 -7.65
CA PHE A 55 -2.99 2.19 -7.65
C PHE A 55 -3.67 3.40 -6.98
N ASP A 56 -4.65 3.16 -6.11
CA ASP A 56 -5.41 4.21 -5.41
C ASP A 56 -4.53 5.07 -4.49
N ASP A 57 -3.47 4.49 -3.90
CA ASP A 57 -2.52 5.26 -3.09
C ASP A 57 -1.80 6.31 -3.94
N ALA A 58 -1.41 5.96 -5.17
CA ALA A 58 -0.78 6.90 -6.10
C ALA A 58 -1.71 8.05 -6.47
N GLU A 59 -2.98 7.76 -6.73
CA GLU A 59 -3.96 8.79 -7.08
C GLU A 59 -4.24 9.74 -5.91
N LYS A 60 -4.40 9.20 -4.70
CA LYS A 60 -4.60 9.99 -3.48
C LYS A 60 -3.39 10.86 -3.18
N ALA A 61 -2.19 10.28 -3.19
CA ALA A 61 -0.95 11.00 -2.91
C ALA A 61 -0.67 12.07 -3.97
N SER A 62 -0.84 11.76 -5.26
CA SER A 62 -0.69 12.73 -6.34
C SER A 62 -1.58 13.95 -6.15
N ARG A 63 -2.87 13.74 -5.85
CA ARG A 63 -3.81 14.85 -5.57
C ARG A 63 -3.44 15.65 -4.33
N ALA A 64 -3.11 14.96 -3.23
CA ALA A 64 -2.80 15.59 -1.94
C ALA A 64 -1.48 16.38 -1.96
N LEU A 65 -0.49 15.90 -2.70
CA LEU A 65 0.86 16.46 -2.75
C LEU A 65 1.09 17.37 -3.96
N GLY A 66 0.20 17.35 -4.96
CA GLY A 66 0.39 18.05 -6.23
C GLY A 66 1.55 17.50 -7.07
N ILE A 67 1.89 16.21 -6.91
CA ILE A 67 2.96 15.55 -7.67
C ILE A 67 2.40 14.83 -8.90
N VAL A 68 3.26 14.60 -9.89
CA VAL A 68 2.86 13.98 -11.16
C VAL A 68 2.39 12.54 -10.96
N LEU A 69 1.18 12.24 -11.44
CA LEU A 69 0.67 10.88 -11.59
C LEU A 69 1.14 10.30 -12.92
N THR A 70 1.82 9.17 -12.87
CA THR A 70 2.33 8.42 -14.02
C THR A 70 1.75 7.01 -14.01
N ARG A 71 2.31 6.12 -14.85
CA ARG A 71 1.87 4.73 -14.98
C ARG A 71 3.07 3.80 -15.08
N ARG A 72 2.95 2.60 -14.49
CA ARG A 72 4.02 1.58 -14.51
C ARG A 72 3.48 0.21 -14.91
N GLY A 73 3.59 -0.12 -16.20
CA GLY A 73 3.17 -1.43 -16.70
C GLY A 73 1.66 -1.66 -16.56
N LYS A 74 1.26 -2.93 -16.56
CA LYS A 74 -0.14 -3.35 -16.48
C LYS A 74 -0.38 -4.42 -15.42
N HIS A 75 -1.52 -4.35 -14.74
CA HIS A 75 -2.05 -5.38 -13.86
C HIS A 75 -3.47 -5.72 -14.30
N GLN A 76 -3.75 -7.01 -14.54
CA GLN A 76 -5.05 -7.48 -15.04
C GLN A 76 -5.53 -6.74 -16.31
N GLY A 77 -4.60 -6.38 -17.21
CA GLY A 77 -4.90 -5.65 -18.44
C GLY A 77 -5.05 -4.13 -18.29
N HIS A 78 -5.08 -3.60 -17.07
CA HIS A 78 -5.18 -2.17 -16.77
C HIS A 78 -3.83 -1.55 -16.45
N ASP A 79 -3.61 -0.29 -16.85
CA ASP A 79 -2.40 0.45 -16.46
C ASP A 79 -2.36 0.62 -14.92
N ILE A 80 -1.17 0.52 -14.32
CA ILE A 80 -0.99 0.73 -12.88
C ILE A 80 -0.66 2.22 -12.64
N PRO A 81 -1.53 3.02 -12.01
CA PRO A 81 -1.19 4.38 -11.60
C PRO A 81 -0.01 4.37 -10.64
N MET A 82 0.89 5.35 -10.77
CA MET A 82 2.09 5.45 -9.93
C MET A 82 2.50 6.91 -9.72
N CYS A 83 2.91 7.26 -8.51
CA CYS A 83 3.65 8.49 -8.23
C CYS A 83 4.81 8.20 -7.29
N GLY A 84 5.81 9.09 -7.27
CA GLY A 84 7.03 8.91 -6.49
C GLY A 84 7.37 10.14 -5.66
N VAL A 85 7.88 9.90 -4.45
CA VAL A 85 8.46 10.91 -3.56
C VAL A 85 9.94 10.59 -3.40
N PRO A 86 10.87 11.54 -3.63
CA PRO A 86 12.29 11.29 -3.41
C PRO A 86 12.58 11.11 -1.92
N VAL A 87 13.39 10.11 -1.56
CA VAL A 87 13.66 9.72 -0.16
C VAL A 87 14.24 10.87 0.65
N HIS A 88 15.15 11.66 0.05
CA HIS A 88 15.80 12.79 0.74
C HIS A 88 14.86 13.96 1.07
N ALA A 89 13.67 13.99 0.47
CA ALA A 89 12.63 14.99 0.78
C ALA A 89 11.40 14.36 1.41
N ALA A 90 11.46 13.07 1.80
CA ALA A 90 10.29 12.32 2.21
C ALA A 90 9.59 12.92 3.43
N ASP A 91 10.33 13.49 4.37
CA ASP A 91 9.78 14.08 5.59
C ASP A 91 8.86 15.26 5.27
N ASP A 92 9.22 16.16 4.35
CA ASP A 92 8.37 17.28 3.92
C ASP A 92 7.05 16.80 3.30
N TYR A 93 7.11 15.75 2.46
CA TYR A 93 5.90 15.19 1.84
C TYR A 93 5.05 14.45 2.87
N LEU A 94 5.70 13.75 3.80
CA LEU A 94 5.03 13.05 4.87
C LEU A 94 4.31 14.05 5.77
N GLN A 95 4.93 15.16 6.14
CA GLN A 95 4.27 16.25 6.89
C GLN A 95 2.98 16.73 6.20
N LYS A 96 3.03 16.99 4.90
CA LYS A 96 1.87 17.44 4.12
C LYS A 96 0.75 16.41 4.08
N LEU A 97 1.08 15.12 3.99
CA LEU A 97 0.11 14.04 4.03
C LEU A 97 -0.53 13.91 5.42
N ILE A 98 0.28 13.94 6.48
CA ILE A 98 -0.22 13.81 7.85
C ILE A 98 -1.10 15.01 8.23
N ALA A 99 -0.73 16.23 7.84
CA ALA A 99 -1.54 17.43 8.04
C ALA A 99 -2.90 17.38 7.32
N GLN A 100 -3.01 16.59 6.25
CA GLN A 100 -4.27 16.33 5.53
C GLN A 100 -5.03 15.10 6.07
N GLY A 101 -4.56 14.50 7.18
CA GLY A 101 -5.21 13.37 7.84
C GLY A 101 -4.89 12.00 7.24
N PHE A 102 -3.93 11.91 6.32
CA PHE A 102 -3.47 10.61 5.82
C PHE A 102 -2.67 9.86 6.89
N ARG A 103 -2.72 8.54 6.80
CA ARG A 103 -1.82 7.62 7.52
C ARG A 103 -0.81 7.10 6.50
N VAL A 104 0.46 6.98 6.87
CA VAL A 104 1.52 6.56 5.95
C VAL A 104 2.30 5.41 6.55
N ALA A 105 2.36 4.28 5.85
CA ALA A 105 3.24 3.16 6.15
C ALA A 105 4.53 3.31 5.33
N VAL A 106 5.66 3.45 6.01
CA VAL A 106 6.99 3.55 5.38
C VAL A 106 7.59 2.16 5.28
N CYS A 107 7.70 1.67 4.05
CA CYS A 107 8.20 0.35 3.72
C CYS A 107 9.62 0.44 3.16
N GLU A 108 10.55 -0.18 3.87
CA GLU A 108 11.99 -0.07 3.66
C GLU A 108 12.60 -1.33 3.05
N GLN A 109 13.77 -1.20 2.43
CA GLN A 109 14.56 -2.35 1.99
C GLN A 109 15.30 -2.95 3.19
N ILE A 110 14.85 -4.12 3.65
CA ILE A 110 15.44 -4.83 4.80
C ILE A 110 16.55 -5.79 4.39
N GLU A 111 16.91 -5.79 3.12
CA GLU A 111 17.93 -6.65 2.53
C GLU A 111 18.76 -5.86 1.52
N ASP A 112 20.06 -6.12 1.51
CA ASP A 112 20.96 -5.54 0.52
C ASP A 112 20.66 -6.09 -0.90
N PRO A 113 20.60 -5.24 -1.95
CA PRO A 113 20.39 -5.68 -3.32
C PRO A 113 21.35 -6.77 -3.82
N ALA A 114 22.59 -6.80 -3.33
CA ALA A 114 23.57 -7.82 -3.66
C ALA A 114 23.19 -9.18 -3.05
N GLU A 115 22.71 -9.20 -1.80
CA GLU A 115 22.22 -10.43 -1.16
C GLU A 115 20.99 -10.98 -1.88
N ALA A 116 20.05 -10.11 -2.26
CA ALA A 116 18.89 -10.51 -3.06
C ALA A 116 19.31 -11.17 -4.39
N LYS A 117 20.30 -10.60 -5.09
CA LYS A 117 20.85 -11.17 -6.33
C LYS A 117 21.46 -12.55 -6.13
N LYS A 118 22.14 -12.80 -5.00
CA LYS A 118 22.74 -14.11 -4.68
C LYS A 118 21.69 -15.22 -4.56
N ARG A 119 20.46 -14.90 -4.13
CA ARG A 119 19.36 -15.88 -4.06
C ARG A 119 18.78 -16.25 -5.43
N GLY A 120 19.10 -15.50 -6.48
CA GLY A 120 18.72 -15.79 -7.86
C GLY A 120 18.27 -14.55 -8.64
N ALA A 121 18.40 -14.60 -9.97
CA ALA A 121 18.13 -13.46 -10.85
C ALA A 121 16.68 -12.92 -10.81
N LYS A 122 15.72 -13.71 -10.31
CA LYS A 122 14.31 -13.32 -10.15
C LYS A 122 13.96 -12.92 -8.71
N SER A 123 14.91 -12.99 -7.78
CA SER A 123 14.68 -12.67 -6.39
C SER A 123 14.55 -11.16 -6.20
N VAL A 124 13.41 -10.73 -5.64
CA VAL A 124 13.20 -9.34 -5.25
C VAL A 124 13.79 -9.09 -3.88
N VAL A 125 14.37 -7.89 -3.69
CA VAL A 125 14.81 -7.39 -2.39
C VAL A 125 13.64 -7.48 -1.42
N ARG A 126 13.88 -8.05 -0.22
CA ARG A 126 12.87 -8.08 0.84
C ARG A 126 12.61 -6.68 1.37
N ARG A 127 11.34 -6.39 1.64
CA ARG A 127 10.90 -5.15 2.25
C ARG A 127 9.89 -5.41 3.34
N ASP A 128 9.83 -4.50 4.28
CA ASP A 128 8.86 -4.52 5.37
C ASP A 128 8.52 -3.10 5.81
N VAL A 129 7.37 -2.94 6.45
CA VAL A 129 6.98 -1.67 7.08
C VAL A 129 7.77 -1.51 8.35
N VAL A 130 8.65 -0.51 8.38
CA VAL A 130 9.48 -0.21 9.56
C VAL A 130 8.87 0.90 10.42
N ARG A 131 7.95 1.67 9.87
CA ARG A 131 7.34 2.81 10.53
C ARG A 131 5.93 3.07 10.01
N LEU A 132 5.00 3.27 10.94
CA LEU A 132 3.64 3.72 10.65
C LEU A 132 3.47 5.13 11.22
N VAL A 133 3.23 6.10 10.35
CA VAL A 133 3.06 7.50 10.73
C VAL A 133 1.59 7.88 10.62
N THR A 134 1.06 8.44 11.70
CA THR A 134 -0.33 8.92 11.79
C THR A 134 -0.33 10.26 12.54
N PRO A 135 -1.39 11.08 12.42
CA PRO A 135 -1.45 12.37 13.11
C PRO A 135 -1.18 12.30 14.62
N GLY A 136 -1.63 11.23 15.29
CA GLY A 136 -1.47 11.06 16.74
C GLY A 136 -0.22 10.27 17.16
N THR A 137 0.65 9.86 16.22
CA THR A 137 1.85 9.05 16.51
C THR A 137 3.13 9.67 15.95
N ILE A 138 3.11 10.98 15.71
CA ILE A 138 4.28 11.75 15.25
C ILE A 138 5.22 11.94 16.45
N THR A 139 6.51 11.67 16.25
CA THR A 139 7.54 11.84 17.29
C THR A 139 8.61 12.87 16.91
N GLU A 140 8.74 13.17 15.63
CA GLU A 140 9.76 14.05 15.08
C GLU A 140 9.36 15.52 15.24
N GLU A 141 10.27 16.31 15.80
CA GLU A 141 10.05 17.73 16.08
C GLU A 141 9.69 18.52 14.82
N GLU A 142 10.29 18.18 13.68
CA GLU A 142 10.03 18.80 12.37
C GLU A 142 8.60 18.58 11.88
N LEU A 143 7.95 17.48 12.31
CA LEU A 143 6.60 17.10 11.92
C LEU A 143 5.53 17.58 12.92
N LEU A 144 5.95 18.00 14.13
CA LEU A 144 5.05 18.48 15.19
C LEU A 144 4.77 19.98 15.04
N ALA A 145 3.55 20.39 15.35
CA ALA A 145 3.22 21.80 15.50
C ALA A 145 3.73 22.27 16.88
N PRO A 146 4.71 23.21 16.97
CA PRO A 146 5.38 23.51 18.24
C PRO A 146 4.49 24.07 19.36
N SER A 147 3.32 24.60 19.01
CA SER A 147 2.36 25.20 19.94
C SER A 147 1.12 24.33 20.18
N GLU A 148 1.08 23.10 19.66
CA GLU A 148 -0.07 22.21 19.77
C GLU A 148 0.34 20.85 20.35
N SER A 149 -0.46 20.34 21.29
CA SER A 149 -0.27 18.98 21.80
C SER A 149 -0.84 17.94 20.83
N SER A 150 -0.08 16.87 20.60
CA SER A 150 -0.54 15.71 19.82
C SER A 150 -0.91 14.57 20.75
N PHE A 151 -2.21 14.41 21.02
CA PHE A 151 -2.72 13.35 21.89
C PHE A 151 -3.18 12.13 21.09
N LEU A 152 -2.76 10.95 21.54
CA LEU A 152 -3.38 9.69 21.17
C LEU A 152 -4.32 9.26 22.30
N MET A 153 -5.61 9.11 21.99
CA MET A 153 -6.63 8.65 22.95
C MET A 153 -7.23 7.32 22.52
N ALA A 154 -7.40 6.41 23.46
CA ALA A 154 -8.21 5.22 23.34
C ALA A 154 -9.47 5.35 24.20
N LEU A 155 -10.62 4.98 23.63
CA LEU A 155 -11.92 4.93 24.34
C LEU A 155 -12.45 3.50 24.26
N GLY A 156 -12.75 2.91 25.41
CA GLY A 156 -13.30 1.56 25.53
C GLY A 156 -14.61 1.54 26.29
N ARG A 157 -15.56 0.70 25.86
CA ARG A 157 -16.79 0.45 26.62
C ARG A 157 -16.49 -0.56 27.73
N VAL A 158 -16.85 -0.23 28.97
CA VAL A 158 -16.74 -1.15 30.11
C VAL A 158 -17.87 -2.19 30.01
N LYS A 159 -17.51 -3.48 30.07
CA LYS A 159 -18.48 -4.58 30.04
C LYS A 159 -18.99 -4.88 31.46
N GLY A 160 -20.27 -5.21 31.59
CA GLY A 160 -20.83 -5.83 32.82
C GLY A 160 -21.49 -4.89 33.84
N GLY A 161 -21.65 -3.60 33.54
CA GLY A 161 -22.43 -2.67 34.37
C GLY A 161 -23.91 -2.60 33.97
N ALA A 162 -24.78 -2.25 34.92
CA ALA A 162 -26.19 -1.94 34.64
C ALA A 162 -26.36 -0.65 33.81
N GLU A 163 -25.35 0.23 33.82
CA GLU A 163 -25.31 1.47 33.04
C GLU A 163 -24.22 1.45 31.97
N HIS A 164 -24.37 2.31 30.96
CA HIS A 164 -23.35 2.53 29.93
C HIS A 164 -22.13 3.25 30.53
N ALA A 165 -21.07 2.50 30.84
CA ALA A 165 -19.80 3.04 31.32
C ALA A 165 -18.69 2.96 30.26
N PHE A 166 -17.80 3.95 30.25
CA PHE A 166 -16.65 4.03 29.35
C PHE A 166 -15.36 4.24 30.15
N ALA A 167 -14.27 3.70 29.64
CA ALA A 167 -12.91 3.95 30.11
C ALA A 167 -12.14 4.68 29.00
N LEU A 168 -11.36 5.68 29.38
CA LEU A 168 -10.50 6.42 28.48
C LEU A 168 -9.06 6.34 28.96
N ALA A 169 -8.13 6.32 28.01
CA ALA A 169 -6.70 6.49 28.24
C ALA A 169 -6.16 7.42 27.15
N TRP A 170 -5.28 8.34 27.51
CA TRP A 170 -4.59 9.18 26.54
C TRP A 170 -3.10 9.27 26.86
N ILE A 171 -2.32 9.58 25.85
CA ILE A 171 -0.89 9.87 25.95
C ILE A 171 -0.52 10.96 24.94
N GLU A 172 0.45 11.79 25.30
CA GLU A 172 1.17 12.65 24.37
C GLU A 172 2.46 11.92 24.00
N ILE A 173 2.56 11.42 22.77
CA ILE A 173 3.67 10.54 22.36
C ILE A 173 5.00 11.30 22.26
N SER A 174 4.94 12.60 22.07
CA SER A 174 6.10 13.49 21.88
C SER A 174 6.78 13.95 23.17
N THR A 175 6.36 13.48 24.36
CA THR A 175 6.86 13.97 25.66
C THR A 175 7.02 12.83 26.67
#